data_AF-A0A6I8MCS4-F1
#
_entry.id   AF-A0A6I8MCS4-F1
#
_cell.length_a   1.000
_cell.length_b   1.000
_cell.length_c   1.000
_cell.angle_alpha   90.00
_cell.angle_beta   90.00
_cell.angle_gamma   90.00
#
_symmetry.space_group_name_H-M   'P 1'
#
loop_
_entity.id
_entity.type
_entity.pdbx_description
1 polymer ?
#
loop_
_entity_poly.entity_id
_entity_poly.type
_entity_poly.pdbx_seq_one_letter_code
_entity_poly.pdbx_strand_id
1 'polypeptide(L)'
;MRGSEDVTIYPPLADIVEGMGKNCRFLLNYSWCTDETQLEIFDPNTVVLEYCVTMRPERSRSSIRARRWSETSLSEQESLQQAAPCLHPMGSTWMRGGDELAGSVDKQLLDASVEVARDCAFVLGLVAPNLPRWPVLDEMAHLTGLGNARFDARYRGRSADVKNRARAQIDHELAVIKELGFPGYFLIVDDIVGFCYINNILCQGRGSAANSVVCFVLGITNIEPISTGLLFERFLSRDREGPR
;
A
#
# COMPACT_ATOMS: atom_id res chain seq x y z
N MET A 1 -1.00 13.59 -31.57
CA MET A 1 -2.10 14.20 -30.82
C MET A 1 -1.92 13.80 -29.36
N ARG A 2 -1.45 14.71 -28.50
CA ARG A 2 -1.35 14.44 -27.05
C ARG A 2 -2.80 14.37 -26.55
N GLY A 3 -3.21 13.20 -26.06
CA GLY A 3 -4.52 13.02 -25.46
C GLY A 3 -4.70 14.06 -24.36
N SER A 4 -5.89 14.66 -24.30
CA SER A 4 -6.32 15.40 -23.12
C SER A 4 -6.05 14.52 -21.90
N GLU A 5 -5.19 14.97 -20.99
CA GLU A 5 -5.10 14.34 -19.68
C GLU A 5 -6.50 14.37 -19.10
N ASP A 6 -7.12 13.21 -18.99
CA ASP A 6 -8.46 13.06 -18.45
C ASP A 6 -8.37 13.43 -16.97
N VAL A 7 -8.72 14.68 -16.64
CA VAL A 7 -8.64 15.18 -15.27
C VAL A 7 -9.77 14.52 -14.50
N THR A 8 -9.44 13.46 -13.78
CA THR A 8 -10.37 12.79 -12.86
C THR A 8 -10.75 13.76 -11.76
N ILE A 9 -12.03 14.12 -11.67
CA ILE A 9 -12.58 14.93 -10.57
C ILE A 9 -13.02 13.99 -9.46
N TYR A 10 -12.76 14.37 -8.21
CA TYR A 10 -13.21 13.62 -7.04
C TYR A 10 -14.74 13.57 -6.99
N PRO A 11 -15.36 12.38 -7.10
CA PRO A 11 -16.81 12.25 -7.07
C PRO A 11 -17.33 12.34 -5.63
N PRO A 12 -18.60 12.75 -5.42
CA PRO A 12 -19.23 12.68 -4.11
C PRO A 12 -19.18 11.27 -3.53
N LEU A 13 -18.90 11.16 -2.22
CA LEU A 13 -18.86 9.86 -1.54
C LEU A 13 -20.17 9.08 -1.64
N ALA A 14 -21.33 9.76 -1.71
CA ALA A 14 -22.62 9.11 -1.91
C ALA A 14 -22.69 8.35 -3.24
N ASP A 15 -22.19 8.98 -4.32
CA ASP A 15 -22.15 8.39 -5.66
C ASP A 15 -21.16 7.22 -5.72
N ILE A 16 -20.06 7.30 -4.98
CA ILE A 16 -19.12 6.18 -4.82
C ILE A 16 -19.81 5.00 -4.13
N VAL A 17 -20.52 5.25 -3.02
CA VAL A 17 -21.23 4.21 -2.27
C VAL A 17 -22.32 3.55 -3.12
N GLU A 18 -23.06 4.33 -3.91
CA GLU A 18 -24.05 3.82 -4.84
C GLU A 18 -23.41 3.01 -5.98
N GLY A 19 -22.33 3.53 -6.57
CA GLY A 19 -21.60 2.90 -7.68
C GLY A 19 -20.83 1.63 -7.29
N MET A 20 -20.36 1.53 -6.04
CA MET A 20 -19.75 0.31 -5.50
C MET A 20 -20.77 -0.83 -5.31
N GLY A 21 -22.08 -0.52 -5.36
CA GLY A 21 -23.15 -1.46 -5.10
C GLY A 21 -23.03 -2.14 -3.73
N LYS A 22 -23.92 -3.09 -3.43
CA LYS A 22 -23.90 -3.90 -2.19
C LYS A 22 -22.63 -4.79 -2.02
N ASN A 23 -21.55 -4.52 -2.77
CA ASN A 23 -20.33 -5.31 -2.80
C ASN A 23 -19.20 -4.74 -1.94
N CYS A 24 -19.42 -3.62 -1.23
CA CYS A 24 -18.46 -3.15 -0.21
C CYS A 24 -18.58 -4.04 1.05
N ARG A 25 -17.84 -5.15 1.07
CA ARG A 25 -17.70 -6.02 2.24
C ARG A 25 -16.72 -5.37 3.22
N PHE A 26 -17.24 -4.64 4.20
CA PHE A 26 -16.44 -4.27 5.35
C PHE A 26 -16.26 -5.51 6.23
N LEU A 27 -15.02 -5.93 6.47
CA LEU A 27 -14.68 -6.89 7.51
C LEU A 27 -14.87 -6.22 8.88
N LEU A 28 -16.12 -6.01 9.27
CA LEU A 28 -16.49 -5.53 10.59
C LEU A 28 -16.58 -6.75 11.50
N ASN A 29 -15.61 -6.85 12.41
CA ASN A 29 -15.59 -7.80 13.52
C ASN A 29 -15.21 -9.25 13.14
N TYR A 30 -14.29 -9.84 13.89
CA TYR A 30 -13.85 -11.24 13.75
C TYR A 30 -14.84 -12.24 14.39
N SER A 31 -15.97 -11.75 14.92
CA SER A 31 -16.92 -12.54 15.71
C SER A 31 -17.67 -13.63 14.94
N TRP A 32 -17.48 -13.75 13.62
CA TRP A 32 -18.02 -14.84 12.79
C TRP A 32 -16.97 -15.92 12.47
N CYS A 33 -15.73 -15.78 12.95
CA CYS A 33 -14.76 -16.88 12.98
C CYS A 33 -15.04 -17.75 14.21
N THR A 34 -16.15 -18.49 14.17
CA THR A 34 -16.55 -19.44 15.23
C THR A 34 -15.82 -20.78 15.13
N ASP A 35 -14.93 -20.93 14.16
CA ASP A 35 -14.08 -22.11 13.99
C ASP A 35 -12.63 -21.72 14.29
N GLU A 36 -12.17 -22.03 15.50
CA GLU A 36 -10.76 -21.85 15.93
C GLU A 36 -9.78 -22.74 15.15
N THR A 37 -10.28 -23.58 14.23
CA THR A 37 -9.49 -24.50 13.40
C THR A 37 -8.89 -23.87 12.14
N GLN A 38 -9.18 -22.58 11.85
CA GLN A 38 -8.58 -21.84 10.73
C GLN A 38 -7.71 -20.64 11.14
N LEU A 39 -7.40 -20.52 12.44
CA LEU A 39 -6.39 -19.58 12.94
C LEU A 39 -5.02 -20.29 13.00
N GLU A 40 -4.25 -20.22 11.92
CA GLU A 40 -2.80 -20.41 12.03
C GLU A 40 -2.22 -19.19 12.77
N ILE A 41 -2.01 -19.37 14.07
CA ILE A 41 -1.23 -18.46 14.90
C ILE A 41 0.23 -18.58 14.42
N PHE A 42 0.71 -17.60 13.67
CA PHE A 42 2.14 -17.42 13.42
C PHE A 42 2.80 -16.99 14.74
N ASP A 43 3.31 -17.96 15.50
CA ASP A 43 4.16 -17.73 16.67
C ASP A 43 5.52 -17.14 16.21
N PRO A 44 6.10 -16.13 16.89
CA PRO A 44 7.45 -15.64 16.59
C PRO A 44 8.57 -16.68 16.76
N ASN A 45 8.27 -17.84 17.36
CA ASN A 45 9.14 -19.01 17.43
C ASN A 45 8.85 -20.05 16.34
N THR A 46 7.93 -19.77 15.41
CA THR A 46 7.86 -20.51 14.15
C THR A 46 9.03 -20.05 13.31
N VAL A 47 10.20 -20.62 13.61
CA VAL A 47 11.32 -20.63 12.69
C VAL A 47 10.79 -21.34 11.45
N VAL A 48 10.31 -20.57 10.48
CA VAL A 48 10.51 -20.95 9.09
C VAL A 48 12.01 -21.07 8.99
N LEU A 49 12.51 -22.30 9.11
CA LEU A 49 13.81 -22.63 8.54
C LEU A 49 13.58 -22.47 7.06
N GLU A 50 13.62 -21.21 6.60
CA GLU A 50 14.12 -20.86 5.31
C GLU A 50 15.53 -21.41 5.35
N TYR A 51 15.64 -22.68 4.99
CA TYR A 51 16.88 -23.16 4.45
C TYR A 51 17.09 -22.30 3.21
N CYS A 52 17.81 -21.18 3.40
CA CYS A 52 18.76 -20.68 2.45
C CYS A 52 19.74 -21.82 2.21
N VAL A 53 19.28 -22.84 1.47
CA VAL A 53 20.21 -23.75 0.85
C VAL A 53 20.79 -22.93 -0.29
N THR A 54 21.88 -22.23 -0.01
CA THR A 54 22.91 -21.98 -1.02
C THR A 54 23.44 -23.36 -1.43
N MET A 55 22.63 -24.13 -2.17
CA MET A 55 23.00 -25.46 -2.61
C MET A 55 23.86 -25.26 -3.83
N ARG A 56 25.13 -25.63 -3.70
CA ARG A 56 26.00 -25.77 -4.86
C ARG A 56 25.31 -26.72 -5.86
N PRO A 57 25.33 -26.42 -7.17
CA PRO A 57 24.60 -27.17 -8.19
C PRO A 57 24.82 -28.68 -8.14
N GLU A 58 25.98 -29.11 -7.63
CA GLU A 58 26.42 -30.50 -7.58
C GLU A 58 25.58 -31.43 -6.66
N ARG A 59 24.78 -30.89 -5.72
CA ARG A 59 24.00 -31.70 -4.74
C ARG A 59 22.48 -31.76 -4.97
N SER A 60 21.96 -31.19 -6.06
CA SER A 60 20.54 -30.76 -6.11
C SER A 60 19.51 -31.71 -6.74
N ARG A 61 19.92 -32.78 -7.46
CA ARG A 61 18.97 -33.52 -8.30
C ARG A 61 17.98 -34.41 -7.55
N SER A 62 18.38 -35.05 -6.45
CA SER A 62 17.51 -35.91 -5.64
C SER A 62 16.71 -35.12 -4.59
N SER A 63 17.27 -34.04 -4.05
CA SER A 63 16.64 -33.20 -3.02
C SER A 63 15.53 -32.30 -3.57
N ILE A 64 15.69 -31.74 -4.77
CA ILE A 64 14.65 -30.90 -5.40
C ILE A 64 13.42 -31.76 -5.80
N ARG A 65 13.65 -32.99 -6.27
CA ARG A 65 12.57 -33.96 -6.57
C ARG A 65 11.73 -34.25 -5.34
N ALA A 66 12.38 -34.56 -4.22
CA ALA A 66 11.70 -34.85 -2.97
C ALA A 66 10.92 -33.64 -2.44
N ARG A 67 11.47 -32.42 -2.56
CA ARG A 67 10.78 -31.20 -2.13
C ARG A 67 9.52 -30.93 -2.95
N ARG A 68 9.61 -30.98 -4.28
CA ARG A 68 8.45 -30.74 -5.14
C ARG A 68 7.38 -31.83 -4.99
N TRP A 69 7.82 -33.05 -4.69
CA TRP A 69 6.94 -34.14 -4.34
C TRP A 69 6.11 -33.83 -3.10
N SER A 70 6.75 -33.33 -2.03
CA SER A 70 6.05 -32.89 -0.83
C SER A 70 5.11 -31.69 -1.09
N GLU A 71 5.56 -30.68 -1.83
CA GLU A 71 4.73 -29.51 -2.17
C GLU A 71 3.49 -29.89 -2.99
N THR A 72 3.63 -30.78 -3.98
CA THR A 72 2.51 -31.25 -4.81
C THR A 72 1.54 -32.12 -4.01
N SER A 73 2.06 -33.07 -3.22
CA SER A 73 1.22 -33.91 -2.34
C SER A 73 0.43 -33.10 -1.31
N LEU A 74 1.02 -32.03 -0.76
CA LEU A 74 0.32 -31.12 0.15
C LEU A 74 -0.79 -30.33 -0.56
N SER A 75 -0.51 -29.80 -1.76
CA SER A 75 -1.49 -29.05 -2.56
C SER A 75 -2.70 -29.91 -2.94
N GLU A 76 -2.46 -31.16 -3.33
CA GLU A 76 -3.51 -32.10 -3.76
C GLU A 76 -4.12 -32.89 -2.58
N GLN A 77 -3.61 -32.72 -1.36
CA GLN A 77 -3.99 -33.48 -0.17
C GLN A 77 -3.89 -35.01 -0.34
N GLU A 78 -2.94 -35.47 -1.13
CA GLU A 78 -2.71 -36.89 -1.40
C GLU A 78 -1.45 -37.42 -0.70
N SER A 79 -1.36 -38.74 -0.57
CA SER A 79 -0.10 -39.35 -0.13
C SER A 79 1.01 -39.13 -1.17
N LEU A 80 2.27 -39.18 -0.72
CA LEU A 80 3.43 -39.09 -1.62
C LEU A 80 3.33 -40.13 -2.75
N GLN A 81 3.01 -41.38 -2.45
CA GLN A 81 2.92 -42.43 -3.46
C GLN A 81 1.86 -42.15 -4.55
N GLN A 82 0.77 -41.47 -4.21
CA GLN A 82 -0.30 -41.13 -5.15
C GLN A 82 0.03 -39.93 -6.03
N ALA A 83 0.76 -38.93 -5.53
CA ALA A 83 1.17 -37.77 -6.31
C ALA A 83 2.37 -38.04 -7.26
N ALA A 84 3.05 -39.18 -7.11
CA ALA A 84 4.25 -39.51 -7.88
C ALA A 84 4.06 -39.53 -9.42
N PRO A 85 2.94 -40.03 -9.99
CA PRO A 85 2.68 -39.99 -11.43
C PRO A 85 2.44 -38.58 -11.99
N CYS A 86 2.05 -37.64 -11.14
CA CYS A 86 1.77 -36.24 -11.51
C CYS A 86 3.04 -35.36 -11.53
N LEU A 87 4.19 -35.93 -11.20
CA LEU A 87 5.46 -35.20 -11.22
C LEU A 87 5.91 -34.91 -12.64
N HIS A 88 6.48 -33.72 -12.83
CA HIS A 88 7.14 -33.37 -14.09
C HIS A 88 8.22 -34.44 -14.42
N PRO A 89 8.32 -34.93 -15.67
CA PRO A 89 9.18 -36.07 -16.02
C PRO A 89 10.67 -35.84 -15.75
N MET A 90 11.11 -34.57 -15.69
CA MET A 90 12.47 -34.20 -15.30
C MET A 90 12.70 -34.16 -13.77
N GLY A 91 11.65 -34.36 -12.99
CA GLY A 91 11.64 -34.34 -11.53
C GLY A 91 11.46 -32.97 -10.88
N SER A 92 11.62 -31.87 -11.64
CA SER A 92 11.22 -30.51 -11.26
C SER A 92 11.43 -29.53 -12.42
N THR A 93 10.81 -28.35 -12.32
CA THR A 93 11.11 -27.19 -13.17
C THR A 93 11.92 -26.20 -12.33
N TRP A 94 13.24 -26.19 -12.49
CA TRP A 94 14.11 -25.12 -11.96
C TRP A 94 14.62 -24.27 -13.11
N MET A 95 15.03 -23.04 -12.79
CA MET A 95 15.64 -22.16 -13.77
C MET A 95 17.05 -22.70 -14.09
N ARG A 96 17.26 -23.14 -15.33
CA ARG A 96 18.56 -23.62 -15.81
C ARG A 96 19.45 -22.45 -16.18
N GLY A 97 20.76 -22.61 -16.01
CA GLY A 97 21.73 -21.63 -16.46
C GLY A 97 21.82 -21.57 -17.99
N GLY A 98 22.26 -20.42 -18.53
CA GLY A 98 22.43 -20.23 -19.98
C GLY A 98 23.34 -21.28 -20.62
N ASP A 99 24.47 -21.60 -19.98
CA ASP A 99 25.43 -22.59 -20.46
C ASP A 99 24.84 -24.02 -20.51
N GLU A 100 24.00 -24.38 -19.52
CA GLU A 100 23.31 -25.68 -19.47
C GLU A 100 22.28 -25.80 -20.60
N LEU A 101 21.56 -24.71 -20.89
CA LEU A 101 20.60 -24.64 -21.98
C LEU A 101 21.31 -24.68 -23.35
N ALA A 102 22.42 -23.96 -23.52
CA ALA A 102 23.20 -23.97 -24.75
C ALA A 102 23.70 -25.37 -25.15
N GLY A 103 23.98 -26.23 -24.16
CA GLY A 103 24.37 -27.63 -24.39
C GLY A 103 23.22 -28.62 -24.56
N SER A 104 21.96 -28.23 -24.30
CA SER A 104 20.81 -29.14 -24.27
C SER A 104 19.62 -28.73 -25.15
N VAL A 105 19.65 -27.53 -25.71
CA VAL A 105 18.58 -26.94 -26.52
C VAL A 105 19.16 -26.44 -27.85
N ASP A 106 18.41 -26.59 -28.93
CA ASP A 106 18.80 -26.06 -30.24
C ASP A 106 19.02 -24.54 -30.18
N LYS A 107 20.12 -24.09 -30.77
CA LYS A 107 20.49 -22.68 -30.80
C LYS A 107 19.39 -21.78 -31.38
N GLN A 108 18.69 -22.23 -32.43
CA GLN A 108 17.61 -21.46 -33.05
C GLN A 108 16.46 -21.17 -32.07
N LEU A 109 16.14 -22.14 -31.19
CA LEU A 109 15.11 -21.97 -30.17
C LEU A 109 15.56 -21.02 -29.06
N LEU A 110 16.84 -21.07 -28.69
CA LEU A 110 17.42 -20.15 -27.70
C LEU A 110 17.42 -18.71 -28.25
N ASP A 111 17.87 -18.51 -29.48
CA ASP A 111 17.88 -17.20 -30.14
C ASP A 111 16.45 -16.62 -30.22
N ALA A 112 15.46 -17.42 -30.63
CA ALA A 112 14.06 -17.01 -30.67
C ALA A 112 13.51 -16.61 -29.28
N SER A 113 13.88 -17.33 -28.21
CA SER A 113 13.46 -16.99 -26.84
C SER A 113 13.99 -15.62 -26.38
N VAL A 114 15.21 -15.27 -26.79
CA VAL A 114 15.83 -13.98 -26.49
C VAL A 114 15.15 -12.86 -27.27
N GLU A 115 14.77 -13.10 -28.53
CA GLU A 115 13.99 -12.15 -29.32
C GLU A 115 12.64 -11.85 -28.65
N VAL A 116 11.88 -12.89 -28.26
CA VAL A 116 10.61 -12.71 -27.53
C VAL A 116 10.82 -11.96 -26.21
N ALA A 117 11.88 -12.27 -25.46
CA ALA A 117 12.17 -11.57 -24.21
C ALA A 117 12.48 -10.08 -24.41
N ARG A 118 13.15 -9.71 -25.52
CA ARG A 118 13.39 -8.31 -25.88
C ARG A 118 12.09 -7.60 -26.26
N ASP A 119 11.21 -8.26 -27.00
CA ASP A 119 9.92 -7.68 -27.38
C ASP A 119 8.98 -7.50 -26.17
N CYS A 120 9.14 -8.35 -25.15
CA CYS A 120 8.44 -8.25 -23.87
C CYS A 120 9.14 -7.33 -22.85
N ALA A 121 10.25 -6.67 -23.21
CA ALA A 121 10.93 -5.76 -22.30
C ALA A 121 10.18 -4.41 -22.27
N PHE A 122 9.38 -4.21 -21.22
CA PHE A 122 8.72 -2.92 -20.98
C PHE A 122 9.12 -2.38 -19.60
N VAL A 123 9.12 -1.06 -19.49
CA VAL A 123 9.29 -0.41 -18.20
C VAL A 123 7.92 -0.41 -17.52
N LEU A 124 7.81 -1.15 -16.41
CA LEU A 124 6.77 -0.92 -15.42
C LEU A 124 7.04 0.45 -14.80
N GLY A 125 6.60 1.51 -15.48
CA GLY A 125 6.44 2.79 -14.81
C GLY A 125 5.48 2.54 -13.66
N LEU A 126 5.86 2.94 -12.44
CA LEU A 126 4.85 3.12 -11.40
C LEU A 126 3.84 4.09 -12.01
N VAL A 127 2.69 3.58 -12.42
CA VAL A 127 1.54 4.42 -12.71
C VAL A 127 1.18 4.97 -11.34
N ALA A 128 1.74 6.13 -11.02
CA ALA A 128 1.26 6.99 -9.96
C ALA A 128 0.22 7.87 -10.62
N PRO A 129 -1.03 7.39 -10.81
CA PRO A 129 -2.06 8.25 -11.34
C PRO A 129 -2.15 9.48 -10.45
N ASN A 130 -2.24 10.66 -11.06
CA ASN A 130 -2.50 11.88 -10.31
C ASN A 130 -3.76 11.66 -9.49
N LEU A 131 -3.72 12.09 -8.23
CA LEU A 131 -4.89 12.09 -7.37
C LEU A 131 -6.04 12.85 -8.06
N PRO A 132 -7.29 12.39 -7.88
CA PRO A 132 -8.42 13.11 -8.44
C PRO A 132 -8.47 14.52 -7.86
N ARG A 133 -8.82 15.50 -8.70
CA ARG A 133 -8.92 16.90 -8.27
C ARG A 133 -10.18 17.12 -7.46
N TRP A 134 -10.05 17.82 -6.34
CA TRP A 134 -11.20 18.28 -5.58
C TRP A 134 -12.02 19.27 -6.43
N PRO A 135 -13.37 19.24 -6.42
CA PRO A 135 -14.21 20.05 -7.29
C PRO A 135 -14.29 21.53 -6.87
N VAL A 136 -13.14 22.20 -6.77
CA VAL A 136 -12.99 23.63 -6.45
C VAL A 136 -12.00 24.29 -7.41
N LEU A 137 -12.06 25.62 -7.51
CA LEU A 137 -11.16 26.40 -8.35
C LEU A 137 -9.72 26.44 -7.80
N ASP A 138 -9.57 26.49 -6.48
CA ASP A 138 -8.27 26.53 -5.79
C ASP A 138 -8.30 25.66 -4.53
N GLU A 139 -7.68 24.48 -4.63
CA GLU A 139 -7.60 23.50 -3.54
C GLU A 139 -6.78 24.04 -2.35
N MET A 140 -5.73 24.83 -2.59
CA MET A 140 -4.90 25.40 -1.54
C MET A 140 -5.68 26.44 -0.74
N ALA A 141 -6.39 27.34 -1.43
CA ALA A 141 -7.22 28.35 -0.78
C ALA A 141 -8.34 27.69 0.04
N HIS A 142 -8.96 26.63 -0.49
CA HIS A 142 -9.99 25.90 0.21
C HIS A 142 -9.46 25.20 1.47
N LEU A 143 -8.35 24.48 1.36
CA LEU A 143 -7.67 23.82 2.49
C LEU A 143 -7.29 24.83 3.59
N THR A 144 -6.72 25.96 3.21
CA THR A 144 -6.34 27.05 4.13
C THR A 144 -7.57 27.62 4.85
N GLY A 145 -8.66 27.83 4.11
CA GLY A 145 -9.93 28.31 4.67
C GLY A 145 -10.52 27.35 5.71
N LEU A 146 -10.53 26.05 5.39
CA LEU A 146 -11.00 25.00 6.31
C LEU A 146 -10.13 24.92 7.58
N GLY A 147 -8.81 24.93 7.42
CA GLY A 147 -7.88 24.95 8.55
C GLY A 147 -8.13 26.13 9.49
N ASN A 148 -8.24 27.34 8.94
CA ASN A 148 -8.50 28.54 9.73
C ASN A 148 -9.87 28.52 10.43
N ALA A 149 -10.92 28.08 9.73
CA ALA A 149 -12.27 28.02 10.28
C ALA A 149 -12.38 27.03 11.45
N ARG A 150 -11.66 25.90 11.40
CA ARG A 150 -11.71 24.86 12.43
C ARG A 150 -10.69 25.07 13.56
N PHE A 151 -9.68 25.92 13.37
CA PHE A 151 -8.61 26.16 14.34
C PHE A 151 -9.14 26.54 15.73
N ASP A 152 -10.00 27.55 15.80
CA ASP A 152 -10.48 28.09 17.08
C ASP A 152 -11.31 27.07 17.87
N ALA A 153 -12.00 26.17 17.16
CA ALA A 153 -12.74 25.07 17.78
C ALA A 153 -11.78 24.01 18.35
N ARG A 154 -10.76 23.60 17.58
CA ARG A 154 -9.82 22.52 17.96
C ARG A 154 -8.82 22.95 19.03
N TYR A 155 -8.43 24.23 19.05
CA TYR A 155 -7.54 24.81 20.06
C TYR A 155 -8.28 25.56 21.19
N ARG A 156 -9.60 25.35 21.31
CA ARG A 156 -10.39 25.88 22.43
C ARG A 156 -9.83 25.36 23.76
N GLY A 157 -9.62 26.27 24.72
CA GLY A 157 -9.08 25.92 26.05
C GLY A 157 -7.57 25.72 26.13
N ARG A 158 -6.82 25.87 25.03
CA ARG A 158 -5.35 25.86 25.05
C ARG A 158 -4.77 27.25 25.40
N SER A 159 -3.56 27.27 25.94
CA SER A 159 -2.85 28.51 26.29
C SER A 159 -2.53 29.34 25.03
N ALA A 160 -2.35 30.65 25.21
CA ALA A 160 -1.97 31.54 24.12
C ALA A 160 -0.64 31.14 23.45
N ASP A 161 0.32 30.66 24.24
CA ASP A 161 1.60 30.14 23.74
C ASP A 161 1.42 28.97 22.77
N VAL A 162 0.63 27.97 23.17
CA VAL A 162 0.34 26.80 22.31
C VAL A 162 -0.37 27.22 21.03
N LYS A 163 -1.32 28.15 21.11
CA LYS A 163 -2.03 28.67 19.93
C LYS A 163 -1.09 29.38 18.96
N ASN A 164 -0.17 30.20 19.47
CA ASN A 164 0.79 30.92 18.64
C ASN A 164 1.75 29.96 17.93
N ARG A 165 2.25 28.95 18.66
CA ARG A 165 3.09 27.88 18.08
C ARG A 165 2.34 27.07 17.04
N ALA A 166 1.09 26.70 17.31
CA ALA A 166 0.25 25.97 16.37
C ALA A 166 0.00 26.77 15.09
N ARG A 167 -0.26 28.09 15.19
CA ARG A 167 -0.47 28.95 14.02
C ARG A 167 0.78 29.00 13.13
N ALA A 168 1.94 29.23 13.73
CA ALA A 168 3.22 29.24 13.00
C ALA A 168 3.51 27.89 12.32
N GLN A 169 3.18 26.78 12.99
CA GLN A 169 3.34 25.45 12.43
C GLN A 169 2.37 25.20 11.26
N ILE A 170 1.11 25.63 11.36
CA ILE A 170 0.13 25.53 10.25
C ILE A 170 0.63 26.28 9.02
N ASP A 171 1.14 27.50 9.18
CA ASP A 171 1.66 28.30 8.07
C ASP A 171 2.84 27.58 7.39
N HIS A 172 3.71 26.95 8.18
CA HIS A 172 4.80 26.13 7.66
C HIS A 172 4.31 24.89 6.90
N GLU A 173 3.39 24.12 7.50
CA GLU A 173 2.84 22.90 6.89
C GLU A 173 2.10 23.21 5.60
N LEU A 174 1.27 24.26 5.55
CA LEU A 174 0.56 24.69 4.35
C LEU A 174 1.52 25.11 3.23
N ALA A 175 2.65 25.76 3.57
CA ALA A 175 3.67 26.09 2.59
C ALA A 175 4.30 24.83 1.96
N VAL A 176 4.61 23.82 2.78
CA VAL A 176 5.15 22.53 2.29
C VAL A 176 4.13 21.76 1.45
N ILE A 177 2.87 21.73 1.88
CA ILE A 177 1.77 21.09 1.11
C ILE A 177 1.61 21.74 -0.26
N LYS A 178 1.73 23.08 -0.32
CA LYS A 178 1.68 23.84 -1.57
C LYS A 178 2.84 23.51 -2.49
N GLU A 179 4.06 23.43 -1.94
CA GLU A 179 5.27 23.12 -2.70
C GLU A 179 5.21 21.71 -3.31
N LEU A 180 4.69 20.75 -2.56
CA LEU A 180 4.56 19.36 -3.00
C LEU A 180 3.32 19.09 -3.88
N GLY A 181 2.41 20.06 -4.01
CA GLY A 181 1.22 19.91 -4.85
C GLY A 181 0.20 18.89 -4.31
N PHE A 182 0.09 18.74 -2.98
CA PHE A 182 -0.83 17.79 -2.35
C PHE A 182 -2.09 18.37 -1.65
N PRO A 183 -2.62 19.57 -1.96
CA PRO A 183 -3.82 20.06 -1.26
C PRO A 183 -5.05 19.16 -1.47
N GLY A 184 -5.28 18.67 -2.69
CA GLY A 184 -6.38 17.75 -2.99
C GLY A 184 -6.36 16.48 -2.14
N TYR A 185 -5.18 15.94 -1.82
CA TYR A 185 -5.05 14.79 -0.92
C TYR A 185 -5.66 15.05 0.46
N PHE A 186 -5.34 16.19 1.08
CA PHE A 186 -5.86 16.54 2.40
C PHE A 186 -7.36 16.78 2.38
N LEU A 187 -7.90 17.35 1.30
CA LEU A 187 -9.34 17.58 1.14
C LEU A 187 -10.12 16.26 1.00
N ILE A 188 -9.59 15.31 0.23
CA ILE A 188 -10.17 13.97 0.08
C ILE A 188 -10.17 13.23 1.41
N VAL A 189 -9.05 13.26 2.14
CA VAL A 189 -8.96 12.59 3.44
C VAL A 189 -9.89 13.26 4.46
N ASP A 190 -10.01 14.59 4.45
CA ASP A 190 -10.98 15.32 5.29
C ASP A 190 -12.41 14.85 5.04
N ASP A 191 -12.81 14.71 3.77
CA ASP A 191 -14.16 14.26 3.39
C ASP A 191 -14.44 12.82 3.81
N ILE A 192 -13.48 11.91 3.59
CA ILE A 192 -13.61 10.50 4.02
C ILE A 192 -13.77 10.41 5.54
N VAL A 193 -12.96 11.16 6.30
CA VAL A 193 -13.06 11.19 7.77
C VAL A 193 -14.38 11.82 8.23
N GLY A 194 -14.82 12.88 7.57
CA GLY A 194 -16.12 13.51 7.82
C GLY A 194 -17.29 12.53 7.59
N PHE A 195 -17.25 11.78 6.49
CA PHE A 195 -18.22 10.74 6.21
C PHE A 195 -18.22 9.64 7.27
N CYS A 196 -17.05 9.18 7.71
CA CYS A 196 -16.93 8.18 8.76
C CYS A 196 -17.55 8.69 10.07
N TYR A 197 -17.31 9.95 10.43
CA TYR A 197 -17.89 10.56 11.62
C TYR A 197 -19.42 10.63 11.58
N ILE A 198 -20.00 11.07 10.45
CA ILE A 198 -21.47 11.17 10.27
C ILE A 198 -22.13 9.78 10.31
N ASN A 199 -21.46 8.75 9.79
CA ASN A 199 -21.99 7.39 9.72
C ASN A 199 -21.60 6.51 10.91
N ASN A 200 -21.00 7.07 11.97
CA ASN A 200 -20.53 6.34 13.15
C ASN A 200 -19.58 5.17 12.82
N ILE A 201 -18.72 5.37 11.81
CA ILE A 201 -17.66 4.43 11.42
C ILE A 201 -16.39 4.85 12.15
N LEU A 202 -15.80 3.94 12.92
CA LEU A 202 -14.57 4.22 13.65
C LEU A 202 -13.38 4.36 12.68
N CYS A 203 -12.96 5.59 12.43
CA CYS A 203 -11.70 5.90 11.73
C CYS A 203 -10.68 6.45 12.73
N GLN A 204 -9.44 5.98 12.67
CA GLN A 204 -8.33 6.48 13.48
C GLN A 204 -7.14 6.71 12.57
N GLY A 205 -6.66 7.96 12.49
CA GLY A 205 -5.39 8.25 11.83
C GLY A 205 -4.26 7.39 12.43
N ARG A 206 -3.55 6.65 11.58
CA ARG A 206 -2.38 5.84 11.93
C ARG A 206 -1.14 6.40 11.23
N GLY A 207 0.04 6.06 11.76
CA GLY A 207 1.31 6.47 11.18
C GLY A 207 1.68 7.92 11.48
N SER A 208 2.53 8.50 10.62
CA SER A 208 3.12 9.83 10.81
C SER A 208 2.13 10.99 10.64
N ALA A 209 0.92 10.73 10.13
CA ALA A 209 -0.14 11.75 10.03
C ALA A 209 -0.47 12.43 11.37
N ALA A 210 -0.24 11.75 12.51
CA ALA A 210 -0.39 12.30 13.85
C ALA A 210 0.57 13.46 14.18
N ASN A 211 1.61 13.67 13.36
CA ASN A 211 2.60 14.72 13.57
C ASN A 211 2.21 16.07 12.94
N SER A 212 1.13 16.13 12.16
CA SER A 212 0.70 17.34 11.45
C SER A 212 -0.37 18.11 12.22
N VAL A 213 -0.15 19.41 12.39
CA VAL A 213 -1.17 20.32 12.96
C VAL A 213 -2.33 20.49 11.99
N VAL A 214 -2.07 20.54 10.67
CA VAL A 214 -3.13 20.60 9.65
C VAL A 214 -4.05 19.39 9.78
N CYS A 215 -3.51 18.17 9.89
CA CYS A 215 -4.30 16.95 10.14
C CYS A 215 -5.12 17.04 11.43
N PHE A 216 -4.53 17.58 12.51
CA PHE A 216 -5.22 17.75 13.79
C PHE A 216 -6.37 18.77 13.69
N VAL A 217 -6.18 19.87 12.98
CA VAL A 217 -7.20 20.93 12.85
C VAL A 217 -8.35 20.51 11.94
N LEU A 218 -8.05 19.76 10.86
CA LEU A 218 -9.07 19.17 10.01
C LEU A 218 -9.89 18.10 10.75
N GLY A 219 -9.28 17.40 11.72
CA GLY A 219 -9.92 16.33 12.47
C GLY A 219 -9.58 14.93 11.97
N ILE A 220 -8.62 14.84 11.04
CA ILE A 220 -8.04 13.59 10.55
C ILE A 220 -7.34 12.84 11.69
N THR A 221 -6.69 13.59 12.59
CA THR A 221 -6.04 13.05 13.79
C THR A 221 -6.59 13.68 15.06
N ASN A 222 -6.60 12.90 16.14
CA ASN A 222 -7.09 13.35 17.45
C ASN A 222 -5.96 13.72 18.43
N ILE A 223 -4.70 13.49 18.05
CA ILE A 223 -3.53 13.79 18.87
C ILE A 223 -3.02 15.18 18.51
N GLU A 224 -2.79 16.02 19.51
CA GLU A 224 -2.30 17.38 19.35
C GLU A 224 -0.76 17.36 19.27
N PRO A 225 -0.14 17.79 18.15
CA PRO A 225 1.29 17.59 17.92
C PRO A 225 2.20 18.60 18.63
N ILE A 226 1.73 19.81 18.97
CA ILE A 226 2.57 20.86 19.58
C ILE A 226 2.96 20.50 21.02
N SER A 227 2.02 19.99 21.81
CA SER A 227 2.26 19.57 23.19
C SER A 227 3.04 18.26 23.29
N THR A 228 2.98 17.42 22.25
CA THR A 228 3.68 16.12 22.19
C THR A 228 5.08 16.21 21.56
N GLY A 229 5.43 17.36 20.96
CA GLY A 229 6.75 17.58 20.35
C GLY A 229 7.00 16.75 19.09
N LEU A 230 5.94 16.38 18.37
CA LEU A 230 6.04 15.60 17.15
C LEU A 230 6.52 16.46 15.97
N LEU A 231 7.42 15.91 15.16
CA LEU A 231 8.01 16.60 14.00
C LEU A 231 7.22 16.30 12.72
N PHE A 232 6.76 17.36 12.05
CA PHE A 232 6.01 17.30 10.81
C PHE A 232 6.82 16.67 9.66
N GLU A 233 8.13 16.89 9.62
CA GLU A 233 9.03 16.42 8.57
C GLU A 233 9.10 14.88 8.50
N ARG A 234 8.67 14.18 9.56
CA ARG A 234 8.52 12.72 9.56
C ARG A 234 7.28 12.25 8.78
N PHE A 235 6.31 13.14 8.57
CA PHE A 235 5.10 12.89 7.79
C PHE A 235 5.29 13.27 6.34
N LEU A 236 5.66 14.54 6.08
CA LEU A 236 5.86 15.09 4.76
C LEU A 236 7.24 15.76 4.73
N SER A 237 8.11 15.35 3.82
CA SER A 237 9.43 15.97 3.62
C SER A 237 9.63 16.30 2.15
N ARG A 238 10.29 17.43 1.89
CA ARG A 238 10.67 17.88 0.54
C ARG A 238 11.66 16.94 -0.13
N ASP A 239 12.48 16.24 0.66
CA ASP A 239 13.50 15.30 0.17
C ASP A 239 12.92 13.90 -0.13
N ARG A 240 11.59 13.72 -0.01
CA ARG A 240 10.92 12.44 -0.28
C ARG A 240 9.81 12.64 -1.31
N GLU A 241 9.90 11.88 -2.39
CA GLU A 241 8.85 11.78 -3.40
C GLU A 241 7.65 10.99 -2.84
N GLY A 242 6.74 11.69 -2.16
CA GLY A 242 5.39 11.22 -1.84
C GLY A 242 5.15 10.66 -0.43
N PRO A 243 3.88 10.60 0.00
CA PRO A 243 3.47 9.95 1.25
C PRO A 243 3.71 8.43 1.18
N ARG A 244 4.07 7.82 2.31
CA ARG A 244 4.20 6.35 2.46
C ARG A 244 2.85 5.67 2.61
#